data_AF-A0A6M1RR35-F1
#
_entry.id   AF-A0A6M1RR35-F1
#
_cell.length_a   1.000
_cell.length_b   1.000
_cell.length_c   1.000
_cell.angle_alpha   90.00
_cell.angle_beta   90.00
_cell.angle_gamma   90.00
#
_symmetry.space_group_name_H-M   'P 1'
#
loop_
_entity.id
_entity.type
_entity.pdbx_description
1 polymer ?
#
loop_
_entity_poly.entity_id
_entity_poly.type
_entity_poly.pdbx_seq_one_letter_code
_entity_poly.pdbx_strand_id
1 'polypeptide(L)'
;MRKNILISFIFLVGLIGVALFSANSPSKEQDRGPKALTHFFAESLKEPLSDPYTSSLYRPGEILFEPLLDYQNGRLDRAIPKLKSLSDKGNADAMYWYANHLMRVSVKSRLDGYKWFEKSAKQGNPYSAMMLDSANETCRTYFGSLCEASWGEVSKQLLRERAEQGDIRAKYYLEKPKDPFISKNFSKWISLIEEAAKENFFAPVMELIFVYENQSKLNKEQRNDLRHVLTFMANRNFVPAYDRLYVYSDSQTTYDEAIKLGSKAQLTDRALECGEISDTISDSDLIDCLSEGYTLEEVYNDSLPLRFIHTPNKPEIIEKAKLKSTEFIKSMTPMIYIDEMHENGFY
;
A
#
# COMPACT_ATOMS: atom_id res chain seq x y z
N MET A 1 16.70 66.50 23.22
CA MET A 1 16.66 65.04 23.40
C MET A 1 15.40 64.48 22.76
N ARG A 2 15.47 63.91 21.56
CA ARG A 2 14.43 63.05 20.95
C ARG A 2 14.95 62.47 19.62
N LYS A 3 16.09 61.79 19.70
CA LYS A 3 16.48 60.69 18.81
C LYS A 3 16.30 59.44 19.68
N ASN A 4 15.57 58.43 19.18
CA ASN A 4 15.44 57.04 19.71
C ASN A 4 14.00 56.47 19.73
N ILE A 5 13.07 56.88 18.86
CA ILE A 5 11.76 56.20 18.73
C ILE A 5 11.49 55.63 17.32
N LEU A 6 12.40 55.81 16.35
CA LEU A 6 12.18 55.34 14.97
C LEU A 6 13.02 54.11 14.55
N ILE A 7 13.59 53.35 15.50
CA ILE A 7 14.36 52.13 15.20
C ILE A 7 13.65 50.85 15.67
N SER A 8 12.65 50.92 16.56
CA SER A 8 11.95 49.72 17.05
C SER A 8 10.79 49.23 16.19
N PHE A 9 10.28 50.00 15.23
CA PHE A 9 9.11 49.59 14.42
C PHE A 9 9.48 48.81 13.15
N ILE A 10 10.71 48.97 12.64
CA ILE A 10 11.17 48.26 11.43
C ILE A 10 11.68 46.85 11.77
N PHE A 11 12.15 46.62 13.00
CA PHE A 11 12.57 45.29 13.45
C PHE A 11 11.39 44.34 13.71
N LEU A 12 10.23 44.86 14.14
CA LEU A 12 9.06 44.01 14.45
C LEU A 12 8.35 43.52 13.18
N VAL A 13 8.29 44.33 12.12
CA VAL A 13 7.70 43.94 10.83
C VAL A 13 8.63 43.00 10.05
N GLY A 14 9.96 43.17 10.19
CA GLY A 14 10.94 42.23 9.62
C GLY A 14 10.93 40.84 10.28
N LEU A 15 10.73 40.77 11.60
CA LEU A 15 10.64 39.49 12.31
C LEU A 15 9.34 38.73 12.03
N ILE A 16 8.22 39.43 11.86
CA ILE A 16 6.93 38.80 11.48
C ILE A 16 6.97 38.34 10.02
N GLY A 17 7.60 39.10 9.12
CA GLY A 17 7.81 38.69 7.73
C GLY A 17 8.69 37.45 7.58
N VAL A 18 9.82 37.35 8.31
CA VAL A 18 10.70 36.18 8.27
C VAL A 18 10.07 34.95 8.96
N ALA A 19 9.24 35.13 9.99
CA ALA A 19 8.50 34.05 10.62
C ALA A 19 7.35 33.52 9.76
N LEU A 20 6.73 34.36 8.92
CA LEU A 20 5.68 33.93 7.97
C LEU A 20 6.26 33.35 6.67
N PHE A 21 7.45 33.76 6.25
CA PHE A 21 8.14 33.16 5.09
C PHE A 21 8.87 31.84 5.43
N SER A 22 9.29 31.61 6.68
CA SER A 22 9.89 30.34 7.09
C SER A 22 8.87 29.22 7.33
N ALA A 23 7.59 29.55 7.50
CA ALA A 23 6.52 28.58 7.65
C ALA A 23 6.13 27.89 6.31
N ASN A 24 6.47 28.52 5.17
CA ASN A 24 6.08 28.07 3.82
C ASN A 24 7.26 27.66 2.92
N SER A 25 8.50 27.64 3.43
CA SER A 25 9.62 27.04 2.70
C SER A 25 9.58 25.51 2.85
N PRO A 26 9.76 24.72 1.77
CA PRO A 26 9.97 23.26 1.86
C PRO A 26 11.03 22.95 2.94
N SER A 27 10.86 21.85 3.69
CA SER A 27 11.90 21.48 4.65
C SER A 27 13.20 21.17 3.92
N LYS A 28 14.34 21.45 4.57
CA LYS A 28 15.65 20.97 4.09
C LYS A 28 15.69 19.44 3.93
N GLU A 29 14.80 18.73 4.62
CA GLU A 29 14.64 17.27 4.50
C GLU A 29 13.86 16.87 3.26
N GLN A 30 12.89 17.67 2.84
CA GLN A 30 12.20 17.48 1.57
C GLN A 30 13.18 17.62 0.40
N ASP A 31 14.08 18.61 0.46
CA ASP A 31 15.14 18.80 -0.55
C ASP A 31 16.17 17.65 -0.59
N ARG A 32 16.39 16.97 0.54
CA ARG A 32 17.27 15.78 0.61
C ARG A 32 16.72 14.59 -0.17
N GLY A 33 15.43 14.58 -0.50
CA GLY A 33 14.80 13.46 -1.17
C GLY A 33 14.87 12.17 -0.34
N PRO A 34 14.95 11.00 -0.99
CA PRO A 34 14.96 9.69 -0.31
C PRO A 34 16.04 9.52 0.77
N LYS A 35 17.15 10.27 0.67
CA LYS A 35 18.24 10.29 1.66
C LYS A 35 17.82 10.80 3.05
N ALA A 36 16.63 11.42 3.16
CA ALA A 36 16.03 11.75 4.45
C ALA A 36 15.70 10.51 5.30
N LEU A 37 15.51 9.34 4.67
CA LEU A 37 15.27 8.06 5.32
C LEU A 37 16.59 7.39 5.76
N THR A 38 17.29 8.03 6.69
CA THR A 38 18.61 7.61 7.20
C THR A 38 18.71 6.16 7.64
N HIS A 39 17.65 5.56 8.20
CA HIS A 39 17.61 4.16 8.61
C HIS A 39 18.03 3.20 7.48
N PHE A 40 17.58 3.46 6.25
CA PHE A 40 17.83 2.61 5.09
C PHE A 40 19.29 2.65 4.64
N PHE A 41 20.02 3.73 4.96
CA PHE A 41 21.44 3.90 4.59
C PHE A 41 22.39 3.55 5.74
N ALA A 42 21.90 3.52 6.98
CA ALA A 42 22.67 3.07 8.14
C ALA A 42 22.74 1.53 8.23
N GLU A 43 21.69 0.86 7.75
CA GLU A 43 21.61 -0.59 7.72
C GLU A 43 22.26 -1.16 6.45
N SER A 44 22.91 -2.31 6.58
CA SER A 44 23.34 -3.07 5.40
C SER A 44 22.12 -3.60 4.65
N LEU A 45 22.20 -3.66 3.31
CA LEU A 45 21.31 -4.45 2.47
C LEU A 45 21.58 -5.94 2.73
N LYS A 46 21.25 -6.44 3.93
CA LYS A 46 21.45 -7.83 4.33
C LYS A 46 20.74 -8.75 3.34
N GLU A 47 21.20 -10.00 3.32
CA GLU A 47 20.51 -11.12 2.69
C GLU A 47 19.02 -11.14 3.07
N PRO A 48 18.14 -11.64 2.19
CA PRO A 48 16.72 -11.75 2.45
C PRO A 48 16.43 -12.35 3.83
N LEU A 49 15.47 -11.77 4.56
CA LEU A 49 15.10 -12.26 5.88
C LEU A 49 14.54 -13.68 5.78
N SER A 50 14.86 -14.51 6.77
CA SER A 50 14.46 -15.93 6.77
C SER A 50 12.95 -16.14 6.88
N ASP A 51 12.24 -15.18 7.49
CA ASP A 51 10.77 -15.21 7.55
C ASP A 51 10.19 -14.61 6.27
N PRO A 52 9.57 -15.43 5.39
CA PRO A 52 9.00 -14.91 4.15
C PRO A 52 7.91 -13.88 4.40
N TYR A 53 7.20 -13.96 5.53
CA TYR A 53 6.08 -13.08 5.88
C TYR A 53 6.48 -11.82 6.65
N THR A 54 7.78 -11.46 6.66
CA THR A 54 8.27 -10.33 7.48
C THR A 54 7.52 -9.03 7.24
N SER A 55 7.22 -8.69 5.99
CA SER A 55 6.46 -7.48 5.63
C SER A 55 4.98 -7.74 5.31
N SER A 56 4.47 -8.93 5.61
CA SER A 56 3.05 -9.24 5.45
C SER A 56 2.28 -8.73 6.66
N LEU A 57 1.21 -7.97 6.43
CA LEU A 57 0.35 -7.43 7.49
C LEU A 57 -0.46 -8.52 8.18
N TYR A 58 -0.76 -9.59 7.47
CA TYR A 58 -1.39 -10.79 8.02
C TYR A 58 -0.60 -12.03 7.61
N ARG A 59 -0.63 -13.07 8.43
CA ARG A 59 0.12 -14.31 8.28
C ARG A 59 -0.81 -15.50 8.11
N PRO A 60 -0.36 -16.58 7.42
CA PRO A 60 -1.12 -17.82 7.37
C PRO A 60 -1.51 -18.31 8.76
N GLY A 61 -2.77 -18.72 8.90
CA GLY A 61 -3.37 -19.12 10.18
C GLY A 61 -4.13 -18.01 10.89
N GLU A 62 -3.89 -16.74 10.55
CA GLU A 62 -4.74 -15.65 11.03
C GLU A 62 -6.08 -15.64 10.30
N ILE A 63 -7.15 -15.31 11.04
CA ILE A 63 -8.53 -15.43 10.55
C ILE A 63 -8.83 -14.54 9.33
N LEU A 64 -8.08 -13.45 9.17
CA LEU A 64 -8.22 -12.49 8.07
C LEU A 64 -7.26 -12.74 6.91
N PHE A 65 -6.28 -13.65 7.04
CA PHE A 65 -5.28 -13.85 5.99
C PHE A 65 -5.92 -14.24 4.64
N GLU A 66 -6.62 -15.37 4.60
CA GLU A 66 -7.28 -15.86 3.39
C GLU A 66 -8.27 -14.86 2.76
N PRO A 67 -9.25 -14.28 3.49
CA PRO A 67 -10.17 -13.34 2.87
C PRO A 67 -9.50 -12.06 2.37
N LEU A 68 -8.44 -11.56 3.04
CA LEU A 68 -7.75 -10.34 2.61
C LEU A 68 -6.77 -10.61 1.46
N LEU A 69 -6.19 -11.81 1.39
CA LEU A 69 -5.41 -12.22 0.23
C LEU A 69 -6.31 -12.29 -1.01
N ASP A 70 -7.46 -12.96 -0.91
CA ASP A 70 -8.45 -12.99 -1.99
C ASP A 70 -8.91 -11.58 -2.37
N TYR A 71 -9.12 -10.70 -1.39
CA TYR A 71 -9.54 -9.32 -1.61
C TYR A 71 -8.49 -8.52 -2.38
N GLN A 72 -7.23 -8.56 -1.92
CA GLN A 72 -6.08 -7.92 -2.57
C GLN A 72 -5.93 -8.40 -4.01
N ASN A 73 -6.12 -9.70 -4.24
CA ASN A 73 -5.99 -10.30 -5.56
C ASN A 73 -7.21 -10.04 -6.47
N GLY A 74 -8.26 -9.37 -5.99
CA GLY A 74 -9.47 -9.11 -6.77
C GLY A 74 -10.40 -10.33 -6.92
N ARG A 75 -10.14 -11.42 -6.18
CA ARG A 75 -11.05 -12.58 -6.02
C ARG A 75 -12.19 -12.23 -5.07
N LEU A 76 -12.93 -11.17 -5.38
CA LEU A 76 -14.06 -10.71 -4.56
C LEU A 76 -15.15 -11.77 -4.45
N ASP A 77 -15.26 -12.67 -5.43
CA ASP A 77 -16.12 -13.85 -5.40
C ASP A 77 -15.80 -14.79 -4.22
N ARG A 78 -14.53 -14.87 -3.82
CA ARG A 78 -14.04 -15.67 -2.68
C ARG A 78 -13.96 -14.85 -1.39
N ALA A 79 -13.46 -13.62 -1.49
CA ALA A 79 -13.22 -12.75 -0.34
C ALA A 79 -14.52 -12.34 0.37
N ILE A 80 -15.51 -11.85 -0.38
CA ILE A 80 -16.70 -11.22 0.19
C ILE A 80 -17.57 -12.19 1.00
N PRO A 81 -17.84 -13.43 0.56
CA PRO A 81 -18.55 -14.40 1.39
C PRO A 81 -17.84 -14.72 2.71
N LYS A 82 -16.51 -14.85 2.69
CA LYS A 82 -15.68 -15.09 3.89
C LYS A 82 -15.74 -13.88 4.83
N LEU A 83 -15.51 -12.68 4.31
CA LEU A 83 -15.58 -11.43 5.08
C LEU A 83 -16.95 -11.25 5.72
N LYS A 84 -18.04 -11.42 4.96
CA LYS A 84 -19.41 -11.37 5.49
C LYS A 84 -19.63 -12.36 6.64
N SER A 85 -19.19 -13.60 6.49
CA SER A 85 -19.32 -14.63 7.53
C SER A 85 -18.58 -14.23 8.82
N LEU A 86 -17.38 -13.65 8.70
CA LEU A 86 -16.62 -13.14 9.84
C LEU A 86 -17.29 -11.90 10.48
N SER A 87 -17.82 -11.00 9.66
CA SER A 87 -18.60 -9.84 10.10
C SER A 87 -19.86 -10.25 10.86
N ASP A 88 -20.58 -11.26 10.40
CA ASP A 88 -21.76 -11.80 11.07
C ASP A 88 -21.41 -12.41 12.44
N LYS A 89 -20.19 -12.97 12.58
CA LYS A 89 -19.65 -13.51 13.84
C LYS A 89 -19.05 -12.45 14.79
N GLY A 90 -19.10 -11.17 14.43
CA GLY A 90 -18.63 -10.10 15.31
C GLY A 90 -17.18 -9.65 15.09
N ASN A 91 -16.48 -10.13 14.06
CA ASN A 91 -15.12 -9.67 13.80
C ASN A 91 -15.15 -8.23 13.22
N ALA A 92 -14.72 -7.24 14.00
CA ALA A 92 -14.78 -5.83 13.63
C ALA A 92 -13.92 -5.51 12.40
N ASP A 93 -12.71 -6.05 12.31
CA ASP A 93 -11.83 -5.80 11.16
C ASP A 93 -12.42 -6.37 9.86
N ALA A 94 -13.05 -7.55 9.88
CA ALA A 94 -13.80 -8.07 8.73
C ALA A 94 -14.99 -7.16 8.34
N MET A 95 -15.68 -6.57 9.32
CA MET A 95 -16.78 -5.62 9.06
C MET A 95 -16.29 -4.39 8.30
N TYR A 96 -15.08 -3.90 8.58
CA TYR A 96 -14.48 -2.81 7.80
C TYR A 96 -14.41 -3.19 6.31
N TRP A 97 -13.78 -4.32 5.99
CA TRP A 97 -13.56 -4.73 4.61
C TRP A 97 -14.87 -5.04 3.87
N TYR A 98 -15.82 -5.68 4.56
CA TYR A 98 -17.15 -5.92 4.01
C TYR A 98 -17.92 -4.61 3.77
N ALA A 99 -17.85 -3.67 4.72
CA ALA A 99 -18.44 -2.34 4.58
C ALA A 99 -17.87 -1.58 3.38
N ASN A 100 -16.54 -1.59 3.22
CA ASN A 100 -15.87 -0.93 2.10
C ASN A 100 -16.33 -1.48 0.75
N HIS A 101 -16.42 -2.81 0.62
CA HIS A 101 -16.97 -3.43 -0.59
C HIS A 101 -18.41 -2.95 -0.89
N LEU A 102 -19.30 -2.99 0.11
CA LEU A 102 -20.69 -2.56 -0.05
C LEU A 102 -20.80 -1.07 -0.42
N MET A 103 -19.91 -0.22 0.11
CA MET A 103 -19.85 1.21 -0.21
C MET A 103 -19.50 1.44 -1.68
N ARG A 104 -18.52 0.68 -2.20
CA ARG A 104 -17.93 0.87 -3.53
C ARG A 104 -18.72 0.21 -4.66
N VAL A 105 -19.32 -0.96 -4.42
CA VAL A 105 -19.90 -1.78 -5.51
C VAL A 105 -21.21 -1.22 -6.05
N SER A 106 -22.01 -0.53 -5.24
CA SER A 106 -23.28 0.04 -5.69
C SER A 106 -23.79 1.15 -4.78
N VAL A 107 -24.49 2.13 -5.37
CA VAL A 107 -25.28 3.12 -4.61
C VAL A 107 -26.34 2.45 -3.74
N LYS A 108 -26.90 1.31 -4.17
CA LYS A 108 -27.97 0.59 -3.45
C LYS A 108 -27.48 -0.07 -2.17
N SER A 109 -26.25 -0.58 -2.17
CA SER A 109 -25.63 -1.24 -1.01
C SER A 109 -24.92 -0.28 -0.07
N ARG A 110 -24.73 0.98 -0.49
CA ARG A 110 -23.90 1.96 0.21
C ARG A 110 -24.36 2.25 1.63
N LEU A 111 -25.66 2.42 1.85
CA LEU A 111 -26.20 2.64 3.19
C LEU A 111 -25.99 1.44 4.12
N ASP A 112 -26.00 0.22 3.58
CA ASP A 112 -25.66 -0.96 4.38
C ASP A 112 -24.16 -1.01 4.68
N GLY A 113 -23.31 -0.57 3.74
CA GLY A 113 -21.89 -0.32 4.01
C GLY A 113 -21.68 0.64 5.18
N TYR A 114 -22.39 1.78 5.22
CA TYR A 114 -22.35 2.70 6.36
C TYR A 114 -22.69 2.00 7.68
N LYS A 115 -23.79 1.22 7.73
CA LYS A 115 -24.19 0.50 8.95
C LYS A 115 -23.12 -0.49 9.41
N TRP A 116 -22.42 -1.13 8.47
CA TRP A 116 -21.32 -2.02 8.81
C TRP A 116 -20.09 -1.28 9.31
N PHE A 117 -19.72 -0.13 8.74
CA PHE A 117 -18.68 0.74 9.32
C PHE A 117 -19.07 1.19 10.74
N GLU A 118 -20.32 1.58 10.96
CA GLU A 118 -20.79 2.04 12.26
C GLU A 118 -20.71 0.92 13.31
N LYS A 119 -21.17 -0.28 12.94
CA LYS A 119 -21.10 -1.48 13.77
C LYS A 119 -19.66 -1.92 14.05
N SER A 120 -18.78 -1.80 13.05
CA SER A 120 -17.35 -2.07 13.15
C SER A 120 -16.64 -1.12 14.12
N ALA A 121 -16.90 0.18 13.98
CA ALA A 121 -16.36 1.22 14.86
C ALA A 121 -16.81 1.03 16.32
N LYS A 122 -18.10 0.75 16.54
CA LYS A 122 -18.66 0.43 17.87
C LYS A 122 -18.04 -0.81 18.52
N GLN A 123 -17.46 -1.71 17.73
CA GLN A 123 -16.77 -2.92 18.19
C GLN A 123 -15.25 -2.79 18.22
N GLY A 124 -14.72 -1.57 18.07
CA GLY A 124 -13.30 -1.29 18.30
C GLY A 124 -12.41 -1.33 17.06
N ASN A 125 -12.97 -1.20 15.85
CA ASN A 125 -12.16 -0.93 14.66
C ASN A 125 -11.93 0.60 14.50
N PRO A 126 -10.70 1.10 14.70
CA PRO A 126 -10.40 2.53 14.60
C PRO A 126 -10.56 3.06 13.17
N TYR A 127 -10.25 2.24 12.17
CA TYR A 127 -10.28 2.64 10.76
C TYR A 127 -11.71 2.88 10.27
N SER A 128 -12.68 2.09 10.76
CA SER A 128 -14.10 2.33 10.52
C SER A 128 -14.56 3.64 11.17
N ALA A 129 -14.11 3.93 12.39
CA ALA A 129 -14.39 5.23 13.02
C ALA A 129 -13.76 6.37 12.20
N MET A 130 -12.53 6.21 11.74
CA MET A 130 -11.87 7.21 10.88
C MET A 130 -12.56 7.38 9.53
N MET A 131 -13.10 6.30 8.95
CA MET A 131 -13.92 6.34 7.73
C MET A 131 -15.22 7.12 7.95
N LEU A 132 -15.76 7.16 9.17
CA LEU A 132 -17.02 7.86 9.49
C LEU A 132 -16.83 9.30 9.98
N ASP A 133 -15.59 9.73 10.22
CA ASP A 133 -15.28 11.10 10.62
C ASP A 133 -15.74 12.09 9.52
N SER A 134 -16.45 13.14 9.94
CA SER A 134 -16.78 14.29 9.09
C SER A 134 -15.57 14.92 8.37
N ALA A 135 -14.34 14.79 8.91
CA ALA A 135 -13.11 15.24 8.27
C ALA A 135 -12.65 14.32 7.12
N ASN A 136 -13.15 13.09 7.04
CA ASN A 136 -12.83 12.15 5.97
C ASN A 136 -13.59 12.50 4.68
N GLU A 137 -12.85 12.70 3.58
CA GLU A 137 -13.43 13.08 2.29
C GLU A 137 -14.27 11.97 1.66
N THR A 138 -13.82 10.72 1.76
CA THR A 138 -14.56 9.53 1.31
C THR A 138 -15.91 9.48 2.03
N CYS A 139 -15.94 9.71 3.34
CA CYS A 139 -17.19 9.77 4.09
C CYS A 139 -18.14 10.82 3.50
N ARG A 140 -17.68 12.07 3.40
CA ARG A 140 -18.52 13.18 2.91
C ARG A 140 -19.05 12.91 1.50
N THR A 141 -18.22 12.31 0.65
CA THR A 141 -18.56 11.97 -0.73
C THR A 141 -19.64 10.90 -0.80
N TYR A 142 -19.54 9.85 0.01
CA TYR A 142 -20.40 8.67 -0.09
C TYR A 142 -21.62 8.71 0.83
N PHE A 143 -21.52 9.35 1.99
CA PHE A 143 -22.54 9.32 3.04
C PHE A 143 -23.04 10.72 3.46
N GLY A 144 -22.37 11.79 3.06
CA GLY A 144 -22.83 13.16 3.27
C GLY A 144 -23.05 13.50 4.75
N SER A 145 -24.30 13.81 5.11
CA SER A 145 -24.67 14.24 6.46
C SER A 145 -24.62 13.13 7.51
N LEU A 146 -24.35 11.87 7.14
CA LEU A 146 -24.18 10.78 8.10
C LEU A 146 -22.77 10.75 8.73
N CYS A 147 -21.85 11.56 8.23
CA CYS A 147 -20.50 11.68 8.77
C CYS A 147 -20.47 12.61 9.97
N GLU A 148 -19.87 12.19 11.08
CA GLU A 148 -19.88 12.94 12.33
C GLU A 148 -18.47 13.10 12.89
N ALA A 149 -18.17 14.30 13.41
CA ALA A 149 -16.87 14.57 14.04
C ALA A 149 -16.60 13.73 15.29
N SER A 150 -17.66 13.24 15.95
CA SER A 150 -17.59 12.33 17.10
C SER A 150 -16.80 11.06 16.77
N TRP A 151 -16.93 10.54 15.54
CA TRP A 151 -16.18 9.37 15.08
C TRP A 151 -14.67 9.61 14.99
N GLY A 152 -14.24 10.84 14.74
CA GLY A 152 -12.81 11.21 14.78
C GLY A 152 -12.21 11.05 16.17
N GLU A 153 -12.96 11.37 17.24
CA GLU A 153 -12.51 11.17 18.62
C GLU A 153 -12.52 9.69 19.00
N VAL A 154 -13.54 8.93 18.58
CA VAL A 154 -13.57 7.47 18.76
C VAL A 154 -12.37 6.81 18.08
N SER A 155 -12.07 7.21 16.83
CA SER A 155 -10.91 6.71 16.09
C SER A 155 -9.61 6.96 16.85
N LYS A 156 -9.36 8.18 17.32
CA LYS A 156 -8.14 8.52 18.09
C LYS A 156 -8.02 7.70 19.37
N GLN A 157 -9.13 7.47 20.07
CA GLN A 157 -9.13 6.64 21.27
C GLN A 157 -8.73 5.20 20.92
N LEU A 158 -9.40 4.58 19.95
CA LEU A 158 -9.14 3.20 19.54
C LEU A 158 -7.73 3.01 18.97
N LEU A 159 -7.22 3.98 18.20
CA LEU A 159 -5.84 3.96 17.71
C LEU A 159 -4.84 4.06 18.86
N ARG A 160 -5.12 4.88 19.88
CA ARG A 160 -4.26 4.98 21.08
C ARG A 160 -4.22 3.65 21.83
N GLU A 161 -5.38 3.04 22.06
CA GLU A 161 -5.48 1.73 22.72
C GLU A 161 -4.69 0.65 21.96
N ARG A 162 -4.80 0.58 20.63
CA ARG A 162 -4.00 -0.35 19.81
C ARG A 162 -2.50 -0.02 19.83
N ALA A 163 -2.13 1.26 19.74
CA ALA A 163 -0.74 1.71 19.78
C ALA A 163 -0.07 1.38 21.12
N GLU A 164 -0.77 1.53 22.24
CA GLU A 164 -0.30 1.14 23.59
C GLU A 164 -0.07 -0.37 23.71
N GLN A 165 -0.73 -1.19 22.88
CA GLN A 165 -0.54 -2.63 22.77
C GLN A 165 0.57 -3.02 21.77
N GLY A 166 1.25 -2.05 21.17
CA GLY A 166 2.36 -2.27 20.24
C GLY A 166 1.97 -2.30 18.76
N ASP A 167 0.74 -1.94 18.40
CA ASP A 167 0.34 -1.82 16.98
C ASP A 167 1.02 -0.58 16.35
N ILE A 168 2.12 -0.83 15.63
CA ILE A 168 2.91 0.22 14.94
C ILE A 168 2.09 0.96 13.88
N ARG A 169 1.14 0.28 13.24
CA ARG A 169 0.25 0.86 12.24
C ARG A 169 -0.73 1.83 12.90
N ALA A 170 -1.34 1.42 14.01
CA ALA A 170 -2.19 2.31 14.79
C ALA A 170 -1.44 3.54 15.29
N LYS A 171 -0.20 3.36 15.79
CA LYS A 171 0.67 4.47 16.19
C LYS A 171 0.93 5.42 15.03
N TYR A 172 1.31 4.92 13.85
CA TYR A 172 1.57 5.73 12.67
C TYR A 172 0.36 6.60 12.31
N TYR A 173 -0.83 6.01 12.16
CA TYR A 173 -2.03 6.76 11.76
C TYR A 173 -2.56 7.71 12.84
N LEU A 174 -2.30 7.41 14.13
CA LEU A 174 -2.63 8.32 15.23
C LEU A 174 -1.75 9.58 15.20
N GLU A 175 -0.46 9.41 14.92
CA GLU A 175 0.53 10.48 15.10
C GLU A 175 0.88 11.24 13.82
N LYS A 176 0.49 10.70 12.65
CA LYS A 176 0.70 11.30 11.33
C LYS A 176 0.20 12.76 11.33
N PRO A 177 1.05 13.74 10.97
CA PRO A 177 0.63 15.13 10.91
C PRO A 177 -0.45 15.35 9.83
N LYS A 178 -1.41 16.25 10.08
CA LYS A 178 -2.45 16.63 9.10
C LYS A 178 -1.84 17.26 7.83
N ASP A 179 -0.79 18.07 8.00
CA ASP A 179 -0.08 18.75 6.92
C ASP A 179 1.39 18.34 6.93
N PRO A 180 1.73 17.11 6.50
CA PRO A 180 3.07 16.55 6.65
C PRO A 180 4.12 17.28 5.81
N PHE A 181 3.72 18.10 4.85
CA PHE A 181 4.62 18.84 3.96
C PHE A 181 5.08 20.20 4.51
N ILE A 182 4.49 20.67 5.61
CA ILE A 182 5.00 21.86 6.31
C ILE A 182 6.29 21.47 7.03
N SER A 183 7.31 22.32 6.96
CA SER A 183 8.69 21.95 7.32
C SER A 183 8.84 21.22 8.66
N LYS A 184 8.25 21.73 9.74
CA LYS A 184 8.26 21.11 11.08
C LYS A 184 7.53 19.75 11.12
N ASN A 185 6.43 19.63 10.39
CA ASN A 185 5.63 18.41 10.33
C ASN A 185 6.33 17.35 9.48
N PHE A 186 7.10 17.76 8.48
CA PHE A 186 7.86 16.84 7.63
C PHE A 186 8.89 16.07 8.44
N SER A 187 9.68 16.75 9.29
CA SER A 187 10.65 16.07 10.17
C SER A 187 9.98 15.05 11.09
N LYS A 188 8.82 15.41 11.65
CA LYS A 188 8.03 14.48 12.47
C LYS A 188 7.54 13.29 11.64
N TRP A 189 7.05 13.53 10.43
CA TRP A 189 6.55 12.48 9.55
C TRP A 189 7.67 11.51 9.14
N ILE A 190 8.86 12.01 8.76
CA ILE A 190 10.04 11.20 8.48
C ILE A 190 10.40 10.31 9.68
N SER A 191 10.44 10.87 10.90
CA SER A 191 10.73 10.08 12.09
C SER A 191 9.70 8.95 12.33
N LEU A 192 8.42 9.21 12.06
CA LEU A 192 7.36 8.19 12.17
C LEU A 192 7.49 7.12 11.07
N ILE A 193 7.85 7.51 9.86
CA ILE A 193 8.11 6.57 8.75
C ILE A 193 9.30 5.67 9.09
N GLU A 194 10.40 6.23 9.60
CA GLU A 194 11.56 5.42 10.00
C GLU A 194 11.25 4.48 11.17
N GLU A 195 10.41 4.91 12.12
CA GLU A 195 9.95 4.05 13.20
C GLU A 195 9.11 2.88 12.67
N ALA A 196 8.16 3.14 11.78
CA ALA A 196 7.38 2.11 11.11
C ALA A 196 8.26 1.14 10.29
N ALA A 197 9.23 1.67 9.55
CA ALA A 197 10.14 0.91 8.71
C ALA A 197 11.02 -0.07 9.50
N LYS A 198 11.42 0.29 10.73
CA LYS A 198 12.20 -0.60 11.62
C LYS A 198 11.43 -1.86 12.00
N GLU A 199 10.11 -1.76 12.08
CA GLU A 199 9.18 -2.87 12.32
C GLU A 199 8.71 -3.53 10.99
N ASN A 200 9.35 -3.20 9.87
CA ASN A 200 9.02 -3.68 8.51
C ASN A 200 7.62 -3.29 8.01
N PHE A 201 6.99 -2.27 8.61
CA PHE A 201 5.76 -1.65 8.11
C PHE A 201 6.12 -0.56 7.09
N PHE A 202 6.06 -0.92 5.81
CA PHE A 202 6.58 -0.08 4.72
C PHE A 202 5.55 0.77 3.98
N ALA A 203 4.25 0.64 4.29
CA ALA A 203 3.22 1.51 3.74
C ALA A 203 3.53 3.02 3.87
N PRO A 204 4.00 3.52 5.04
CA PRO A 204 4.39 4.92 5.18
C PRO A 204 5.55 5.35 4.27
N VAL A 205 6.46 4.43 3.96
CA VAL A 205 7.58 4.68 3.05
C VAL A 205 7.06 4.88 1.62
N MET A 206 6.10 4.05 1.19
CA MET A 206 5.47 4.19 -0.11
C MET A 206 4.70 5.50 -0.26
N GLU A 207 4.00 5.95 0.79
CA GLU A 207 3.35 7.27 0.79
C GLU A 207 4.35 8.41 0.54
N LEU A 208 5.53 8.34 1.17
CA LEU A 208 6.58 9.34 0.97
C LEU A 208 7.24 9.22 -0.41
N ILE A 209 7.45 8.00 -0.91
CA ILE A 209 7.99 7.77 -2.25
C ILE A 209 7.09 8.43 -3.30
N PHE A 210 5.77 8.23 -3.22
CA PHE A 210 4.82 8.86 -4.15
C PHE A 210 4.96 10.40 -4.19
N VAL A 211 5.26 11.03 -3.06
CA VAL A 211 5.52 12.48 -2.99
C VAL A 211 6.78 12.86 -3.77
N TYR A 212 7.87 12.11 -3.61
CA TYR A 212 9.13 12.36 -4.31
C TYR A 212 9.00 12.17 -5.84
N GLU A 213 8.15 11.24 -6.25
CA GLU A 213 7.92 10.94 -7.67
C GLU A 213 7.06 11.99 -8.35
N ASN A 214 6.05 12.51 -7.64
CA ASN A 214 5.10 13.49 -8.16
C ASN A 214 5.69 14.92 -8.27
N GLN A 215 6.77 15.25 -7.55
CA GLN A 215 7.33 16.62 -7.52
C GLN A 215 8.30 16.97 -8.67
N SER A 216 8.63 16.05 -9.58
CA SER A 216 9.35 16.25 -10.88
C SER A 216 10.72 16.97 -10.82
N LYS A 217 11.91 16.39 -11.08
CA LYS A 217 12.40 15.06 -11.46
C LYS A 217 13.55 14.77 -10.50
N LEU A 218 13.53 13.61 -9.83
CA LEU A 218 14.68 13.15 -9.04
C LEU A 218 15.94 13.20 -9.89
N ASN A 219 17.00 13.83 -9.35
CA ASN A 219 18.30 13.82 -10.00
C ASN A 219 18.91 12.40 -9.96
N LYS A 220 20.06 12.18 -10.63
CA LYS A 220 20.66 10.83 -10.69
C LYS A 220 20.99 10.27 -9.30
N GLU A 221 21.48 11.09 -8.38
CA GLU A 221 21.78 10.68 -7.00
C GLU A 221 20.48 10.29 -6.27
N GLN A 222 19.46 11.15 -6.32
CA GLN A 222 18.17 10.88 -5.68
C GLN A 222 17.46 9.64 -6.24
N ARG A 223 17.63 9.34 -7.55
CA ARG A 223 17.16 8.07 -8.13
C ARG A 223 17.93 6.87 -7.60
N ASN A 224 19.24 7.00 -7.39
CA ASN A 224 20.04 5.94 -6.77
C ASN A 224 19.63 5.73 -5.31
N ASP A 225 19.40 6.81 -4.57
CA ASP A 225 18.92 6.77 -3.19
C ASP A 225 17.53 6.10 -3.11
N LEU A 226 16.63 6.42 -4.04
CA LEU A 226 15.32 5.76 -4.13
C LEU A 226 15.47 4.26 -4.40
N ARG A 227 16.30 3.86 -5.37
CA ARG A 227 16.55 2.43 -5.64
C ARG A 227 17.12 1.72 -4.41
N HIS A 228 18.02 2.36 -3.66
CA HIS A 228 18.55 1.80 -2.41
C HIS A 228 17.45 1.53 -1.37
N VAL A 229 16.55 2.51 -1.16
CA VAL A 229 15.40 2.36 -0.26
C VAL A 229 14.47 1.23 -0.73
N LEU A 230 14.15 1.19 -2.03
CA LEU A 230 13.31 0.15 -2.59
C LEU A 230 13.95 -1.25 -2.49
N THR A 231 15.24 -1.39 -2.79
CA THR A 231 15.99 -2.65 -2.64
C THR A 231 15.96 -3.15 -1.20
N PHE A 232 16.11 -2.26 -0.22
CA PHE A 232 16.02 -2.63 1.19
C PHE A 232 14.66 -3.23 1.57
N MET A 233 13.56 -2.66 1.05
CA MET A 233 12.20 -3.15 1.29
C MET A 233 11.92 -4.44 0.51
N ALA A 234 12.42 -4.55 -0.72
CA ALA A 234 12.32 -5.75 -1.54
C ALA A 234 13.01 -6.95 -0.86
N ASN A 235 14.22 -6.76 -0.30
CA ASN A 235 14.93 -7.77 0.48
C ASN A 235 14.19 -8.20 1.77
N ARG A 236 13.09 -7.53 2.12
CA ARG A 236 12.19 -7.88 3.24
C ARG A 236 10.84 -8.41 2.75
N ASN A 237 10.78 -8.81 1.49
CA ASN A 237 9.63 -9.42 0.83
C ASN A 237 8.43 -8.45 0.69
N PHE A 238 8.67 -7.14 0.71
CA PHE A 238 7.62 -6.16 0.46
C PHE A 238 7.38 -6.01 -1.04
N VAL A 239 6.38 -6.74 -1.55
CA VAL A 239 6.04 -6.83 -2.99
C VAL A 239 5.92 -5.46 -3.69
N PRO A 240 5.26 -4.43 -3.13
CA PRO A 240 5.17 -3.13 -3.80
C PRO A 240 6.53 -2.47 -4.09
N ALA A 241 7.57 -2.79 -3.32
CA ALA A 241 8.91 -2.28 -3.59
C ALA A 241 9.54 -2.92 -4.83
N TYR A 242 9.29 -4.21 -5.08
CA TYR A 242 9.73 -4.86 -6.31
C TYR A 242 9.04 -4.26 -7.54
N ASP A 243 7.72 -4.03 -7.45
CA ASP A 243 6.94 -3.43 -8.54
C ASP A 243 7.44 -2.01 -8.85
N ARG A 244 7.83 -1.24 -7.83
CA ARG A 244 8.45 0.07 -8.03
C ARG A 244 9.88 -0.03 -8.56
N LEU A 245 10.68 -1.01 -8.12
CA LEU A 245 12.03 -1.23 -8.66
C LEU A 245 11.99 -1.47 -10.16
N TYR A 246 11.03 -2.24 -10.66
CA TYR A 246 10.86 -2.49 -12.08
C TYR A 246 10.70 -1.19 -12.91
N VAL A 247 10.05 -0.16 -12.35
CA VAL A 247 9.93 1.17 -13.00
C VAL A 247 11.25 1.95 -12.97
N TYR A 248 12.09 1.73 -11.95
CA TYR A 248 13.34 2.46 -11.73
C TYR A 248 14.60 1.69 -12.16
N SER A 249 14.49 0.43 -12.54
CA SER A 249 15.60 -0.37 -13.07
C SER A 249 15.85 0.00 -14.52
N ASP A 250 17.12 0.17 -14.88
CA ASP A 250 17.52 0.39 -16.28
C ASP A 250 17.27 -0.87 -17.15
N SER A 251 17.02 -2.02 -16.52
CA SER A 251 16.57 -3.25 -17.16
C SER A 251 15.10 -3.49 -16.81
N GLN A 252 14.23 -3.62 -17.81
CA GLN A 252 12.82 -4.04 -17.65
C GLN A 252 12.76 -5.52 -17.28
N THR A 253 13.36 -5.91 -16.15
CA THR A 253 13.46 -7.31 -15.76
C THR A 253 12.49 -7.56 -14.64
N THR A 254 11.53 -8.45 -14.87
CA THR A 254 10.67 -8.98 -13.82
C THR A 254 11.50 -9.78 -12.81
N TYR A 255 11.06 -9.78 -11.55
CA TYR A 255 11.71 -10.48 -10.43
C TYR A 255 10.91 -11.74 -10.11
N ASP A 256 11.53 -12.92 -10.30
CA ASP A 256 10.91 -14.21 -9.97
C ASP A 256 10.50 -14.27 -8.48
N GLU A 257 11.30 -13.67 -7.60
CA GLU A 257 10.99 -13.56 -6.18
C GLU A 257 9.69 -12.78 -5.96
N ALA A 258 9.51 -11.65 -6.64
CA ALA A 258 8.29 -10.84 -6.50
C ALA A 258 7.06 -11.61 -6.95
N ILE A 259 7.15 -12.34 -8.06
CA ILE A 259 6.06 -13.17 -8.58
C ILE A 259 5.74 -14.30 -7.59
N LYS A 260 6.75 -14.98 -7.04
CA LYS A 260 6.55 -16.00 -5.99
C LYS A 260 5.90 -15.43 -4.73
N LEU A 261 6.17 -14.17 -4.39
CA LEU A 261 5.56 -13.44 -3.28
C LEU A 261 4.16 -12.88 -3.60
N GLY A 262 3.67 -13.05 -4.83
CA GLY A 262 2.33 -12.61 -5.22
C GLY A 262 2.27 -11.24 -5.93
N SER A 263 3.31 -10.83 -6.65
CA SER A 263 3.22 -9.67 -7.55
C SER A 263 2.33 -9.99 -8.76
N LYS A 264 1.14 -9.40 -8.78
CA LYS A 264 0.27 -9.41 -9.97
C LYS A 264 0.92 -8.66 -11.13
N ALA A 265 1.46 -7.46 -10.86
CA ALA A 265 1.97 -6.56 -11.89
C ALA A 265 3.07 -7.22 -12.72
N GLN A 266 4.06 -7.82 -12.06
CA GLN A 266 5.18 -8.44 -12.76
C GLN A 266 4.81 -9.74 -13.47
N LEU A 267 3.88 -10.52 -12.91
CA LEU A 267 3.37 -11.70 -13.60
C LEU A 267 2.58 -11.31 -14.85
N THR A 268 1.80 -10.23 -14.78
CA THR A 268 1.09 -9.68 -15.94
C THR A 268 2.07 -9.24 -17.02
N ASP A 269 3.12 -8.50 -16.67
CA ASP A 269 4.13 -8.06 -17.64
C ASP A 269 4.79 -9.25 -18.34
N ARG A 270 5.19 -10.27 -17.59
CA ARG A 270 5.79 -11.49 -18.15
C ARG A 270 4.82 -12.26 -19.07
N ALA A 271 3.55 -12.36 -18.67
CA ALA A 271 2.53 -12.98 -19.49
C ALA A 271 2.23 -12.19 -20.78
N LEU A 272 2.34 -10.86 -20.75
CA LEU A 272 2.17 -10.00 -21.93
C LEU A 272 3.35 -10.12 -22.89
N GLU A 273 4.59 -10.16 -22.39
CA GLU A 273 5.79 -10.46 -23.20
C GLU A 273 5.65 -11.80 -23.94
N CYS A 274 5.12 -12.82 -23.24
CA CYS A 274 4.76 -14.10 -23.83
C CYS A 274 3.77 -13.95 -25.00
N GLY A 275 2.79 -13.05 -24.90
CA GLY A 275 1.85 -12.75 -25.97
C GLY A 275 2.55 -12.33 -27.27
N GLU A 276 3.61 -11.53 -27.19
CA GLU A 276 4.34 -11.00 -28.35
C GLU A 276 5.08 -12.08 -29.16
N ILE A 277 5.48 -13.18 -28.51
CA ILE A 277 6.31 -14.24 -29.12
C ILE A 277 5.58 -15.58 -29.28
N SER A 278 4.40 -15.74 -28.67
CA SER A 278 3.71 -17.03 -28.48
C SER A 278 3.43 -17.84 -29.76
N ASP A 279 3.31 -17.19 -30.92
CA ASP A 279 3.11 -17.86 -32.21
C ASP A 279 4.38 -18.54 -32.77
N THR A 280 5.56 -18.22 -32.23
CA THR A 280 6.87 -18.59 -32.82
C THR A 280 7.75 -19.45 -31.92
N ILE A 281 7.34 -19.66 -30.67
CA ILE A 281 8.08 -20.41 -29.66
C ILE A 281 7.77 -21.90 -29.70
N SER A 282 8.56 -22.70 -28.97
CA SER A 282 8.34 -24.13 -28.88
C SER A 282 7.07 -24.47 -28.09
N ASP A 283 6.52 -25.67 -28.29
CA ASP A 283 5.40 -26.17 -27.47
C ASP A 283 5.75 -26.14 -25.95
N SER A 284 7.03 -26.31 -25.59
CA SER A 284 7.48 -26.26 -24.19
C SER A 284 7.41 -24.85 -23.62
N ASP A 285 7.90 -23.86 -24.36
CA ASP A 285 7.88 -22.45 -23.91
C ASP A 285 6.44 -21.90 -23.93
N LEU A 286 5.61 -22.37 -24.87
CA LEU A 286 4.20 -22.02 -24.91
C LEU A 286 3.43 -22.55 -23.69
N ILE A 287 3.78 -23.74 -23.18
CA ILE A 287 3.24 -24.26 -21.92
C ILE A 287 3.56 -23.30 -20.77
N ASP A 288 4.77 -22.74 -20.75
CA ASP A 288 5.22 -21.82 -19.70
C ASP A 288 4.44 -20.50 -19.77
N CYS A 289 4.32 -19.93 -20.97
CA CYS A 289 3.50 -18.74 -21.21
C CYS A 289 2.03 -18.95 -20.79
N LEU A 290 1.40 -20.03 -21.25
CA LEU A 290 0.01 -20.33 -20.90
C LEU A 290 -0.15 -20.56 -19.39
N SER A 291 0.84 -21.17 -18.73
CA SER A 291 0.84 -21.38 -17.28
C SER A 291 0.79 -20.05 -16.52
N GLU A 292 1.47 -19.01 -16.99
CA GLU A 292 1.40 -17.67 -16.40
C GLU A 292 0.03 -17.04 -16.56
N GLY A 293 -0.54 -17.12 -17.78
CA GLY A 293 -1.90 -16.65 -18.05
C GLY A 293 -2.96 -17.35 -17.19
N TYR A 294 -2.87 -18.68 -17.02
CA TYR A 294 -3.77 -19.42 -16.13
C TYR A 294 -3.56 -19.08 -14.65
N THR A 295 -2.33 -18.77 -14.26
CA THR A 295 -2.04 -18.31 -12.89
C THR A 295 -2.70 -16.95 -12.63
N LEU A 296 -2.66 -16.04 -13.61
CA LEU A 296 -3.32 -14.73 -13.51
C LEU A 296 -4.84 -14.85 -13.40
N GLU A 297 -5.44 -15.72 -14.21
CA GLU A 297 -6.87 -16.00 -14.17
C GLU A 297 -7.28 -16.57 -12.80
N GLU A 298 -6.57 -17.59 -12.31
CA GLU A 298 -6.94 -18.29 -11.09
C GLU A 298 -6.61 -17.50 -9.82
N VAL A 299 -5.44 -16.87 -9.72
CA VAL A 299 -5.04 -16.15 -8.50
C VAL A 299 -5.66 -14.77 -8.44
N TYR A 300 -5.74 -14.05 -9.56
CA TYR A 300 -6.05 -12.62 -9.58
C TYR A 300 -7.34 -12.24 -10.33
N ASN A 301 -8.17 -13.23 -10.70
CA ASN A 301 -9.36 -13.04 -11.54
C ASN A 301 -9.07 -12.32 -12.86
N ASP A 302 -7.86 -12.48 -13.41
CA ASP A 302 -7.40 -11.68 -14.54
C ASP A 302 -7.10 -12.57 -15.75
N SER A 303 -8.12 -12.75 -16.58
CA SER A 303 -7.99 -13.52 -17.82
C SER A 303 -7.45 -12.68 -18.98
N LEU A 304 -7.15 -11.39 -18.78
CA LEU A 304 -6.81 -10.49 -19.90
C LEU A 304 -5.50 -10.91 -20.57
N PRO A 305 -4.39 -11.19 -19.85
CA PRO A 305 -3.13 -11.57 -20.47
C PRO A 305 -3.23 -12.87 -21.28
N LEU A 306 -4.02 -13.84 -20.82
CA LEU A 306 -4.24 -15.10 -21.54
C LEU A 306 -4.83 -14.90 -22.94
N ARG A 307 -5.57 -13.80 -23.20
CA ARG A 307 -6.14 -13.49 -24.52
C ARG A 307 -5.09 -13.07 -25.55
N PHE A 308 -3.91 -12.65 -25.10
CA PHE A 308 -2.80 -12.26 -25.97
C PHE A 308 -1.85 -13.42 -26.27
N ILE A 309 -1.94 -14.52 -25.52
CA ILE A 309 -1.10 -15.71 -25.72
C ILE A 309 -1.79 -16.64 -26.72
N HIS A 310 -1.04 -17.07 -27.73
CA HIS A 310 -1.50 -18.06 -28.71
C HIS A 310 -2.09 -19.27 -28.00
N THR A 311 -3.34 -19.61 -28.33
CA THR A 311 -3.98 -20.83 -27.81
C THR A 311 -3.91 -21.92 -28.88
N PRO A 312 -3.08 -22.97 -28.69
CA PRO A 312 -2.91 -24.00 -29.69
C PRO A 312 -4.14 -24.92 -29.73
N ASN A 313 -4.46 -25.48 -30.89
CA ASN A 313 -5.48 -26.52 -31.02
C ASN A 313 -4.94 -27.91 -30.61
N LYS A 314 -4.31 -27.98 -29.43
CA LYS A 314 -3.62 -29.14 -28.86
C LYS A 314 -4.02 -29.25 -27.38
N PRO A 315 -5.07 -30.02 -27.04
CA PRO A 315 -5.59 -30.13 -25.67
C PRO A 315 -4.52 -30.52 -24.63
N GLU A 316 -3.56 -31.34 -25.02
CA GLU A 316 -2.45 -31.80 -24.18
C GLU A 316 -1.50 -30.67 -23.75
N ILE A 317 -1.33 -29.63 -24.56
CA ILE A 317 -0.54 -28.45 -24.19
C ILE A 317 -1.29 -27.64 -23.14
N ILE A 318 -2.59 -27.43 -23.36
CA ILE A 318 -3.45 -26.68 -22.44
C ILE A 318 -3.52 -27.37 -21.07
N GLU A 319 -3.67 -28.70 -21.05
CA GLU A 319 -3.70 -29.47 -19.80
C GLU A 319 -2.38 -29.36 -19.03
N LYS A 320 -1.24 -29.49 -19.72
CA LYS A 320 0.08 -29.31 -19.11
C LYS A 320 0.29 -27.91 -18.55
N ALA A 321 -0.14 -26.87 -19.27
CA ALA A 321 -0.05 -25.50 -18.80
C ALA A 321 -0.89 -25.25 -17.53
N LYS A 322 -2.11 -25.78 -17.47
CA LYS A 322 -2.97 -25.70 -16.27
C LYS A 322 -2.38 -26.46 -15.09
N LEU A 323 -1.79 -27.64 -15.33
CA LEU A 323 -1.10 -28.40 -14.29
C LEU A 323 0.11 -27.61 -13.75
N LYS A 324 0.95 -27.08 -14.65
CA LYS A 324 2.12 -26.26 -14.29
C LYS A 324 1.70 -25.00 -13.50
N SER A 325 0.61 -24.35 -13.90
CA SER A 325 0.03 -23.22 -13.16
C SER A 325 -0.40 -23.64 -11.75
N THR A 326 -1.09 -24.78 -11.62
CA THR A 326 -1.51 -25.31 -10.32
C THR A 326 -0.32 -25.63 -9.41
N GLU A 327 0.75 -26.22 -9.95
CA GLU A 327 1.99 -26.49 -9.22
C GLU A 327 2.71 -25.20 -8.81
N PHE A 328 2.76 -24.23 -9.72
CA PHE A 328 3.35 -22.93 -9.45
C PHE A 328 2.61 -22.19 -8.33
N ILE A 329 1.28 -22.13 -8.38
CA ILE A 329 0.44 -21.51 -7.33
C ILE A 329 0.73 -22.13 -5.96
N LYS A 330 0.88 -23.47 -5.87
CA LYS A 330 1.22 -24.15 -4.61
C LYS A 330 2.62 -23.81 -4.09
N SER A 331 3.52 -23.35 -4.96
CA SER A 331 4.87 -22.93 -4.59
C SER A 331 4.95 -21.46 -4.15
N MET A 332 3.92 -20.66 -4.40
CA MET A 332 3.88 -19.26 -4.04
C MET A 332 3.82 -19.07 -2.52
N THR A 333 4.37 -17.94 -2.06
CA THR A 333 4.33 -17.50 -0.66
C THR A 333 3.70 -16.10 -0.62
N PRO A 334 2.38 -15.99 -0.86
CA PRO A 334 1.74 -14.71 -1.12
C PRO A 334 1.71 -13.80 0.12
N MET A 335 1.96 -12.51 -0.11
CA MET A 335 2.05 -11.48 0.92
C MET A 335 0.83 -10.56 0.91
N ILE A 336 0.39 -10.09 2.08
CA ILE A 336 -0.68 -9.10 2.21
C ILE A 336 -0.07 -7.76 2.62
N TYR A 337 -0.22 -6.76 1.77
CA TYR A 337 0.33 -5.42 1.95
C TYR A 337 -0.74 -4.32 1.87
N ILE A 338 -2.00 -4.68 1.62
CA ILE A 338 -3.14 -3.79 1.79
C ILE A 338 -3.50 -3.63 3.26
N ASP A 339 -3.88 -2.41 3.64
CA ASP A 339 -4.51 -2.11 4.93
C ASP A 339 -5.76 -1.26 4.72
N GLU A 340 -6.46 -0.98 5.80
CA GLU A 340 -7.68 -0.16 5.83
C GLU A 340 -7.44 1.29 5.35
N MET A 341 -6.19 1.73 5.22
CA MET A 341 -5.82 3.06 4.70
C MET A 341 -5.29 3.01 3.26
N HIS A 342 -4.91 1.82 2.79
CA HIS A 342 -4.35 1.53 1.48
C HIS A 342 -5.06 0.32 0.85
N GLU A 343 -6.39 0.40 0.80
CA GLU A 343 -7.27 -0.72 0.43
C GLU A 343 -7.10 -1.21 -1.01
N ASN A 344 -6.60 -0.34 -1.88
CA ASN A 344 -6.29 -0.65 -3.28
C ASN A 344 -4.78 -0.89 -3.49
N GLY A 345 -3.96 -0.95 -2.43
CA GLY A 345 -2.50 -1.09 -2.54
C GLY A 345 -1.77 0.20 -2.94
N PHE A 346 -0.55 0.04 -3.45
CA PHE A 346 0.39 1.13 -3.83
C PHE A 346 0.68 1.15 -5.34
N TYR A 347 -0.36 1.02 -6.17
CA TYR A 347 -0.24 0.92 -7.63
C TYR A 347 -0.45 2.24 -8.35
#